data_AF-A0A916G5L1-F1
#
_entry.id   AF-A0A916G5L1-F1
#
_cell.length_a   1.000
_cell.length_b   1.000
_cell.length_c   1.000
_cell.angle_alpha   90.00
_cell.angle_beta   90.00
_cell.angle_gamma   90.00
#
_symmetry.space_group_name_H-M   'P 1'
#
loop_
_entity.id
_entity.type
_entity.pdbx_description
1 polymer ?
#
loop_
_entity_poly.entity_id
_entity_poly.type
_entity_poly.pdbx_seq_one_letter_code
_entity_poly.pdbx_strand_id
1 'polypeptide(L)'
;VRPSYVLGGRAMEIVYSRTDLARYMAVALQAVEDSERQTILLDEFLRDAIEVDVDCVSDGKAVVIGGLMQHIEEAGVHSGDSSMVLPAHALPPEVLATIRSSTRALALELGVVGLMNVQFAIRGSAVYVIEVNPRASRTIPFVSKAIGVPLAQIGAKVMAGRSLAELGLEREIVPRHVAVKESVFPFAKFPGVDTLLGPEMRSTGEVMGIAESFPAAFLKSQLATNSSRPDTGRVFVSVRDEDKPAAAEIALSLQSLGFTIVATSGTARVLERAGVKPERVHKVYEGRPHVVDRLRDGEIAMVVNTTSGAQAIRDSYSLRRATLMAGVPYFTTIAAAAAAVAAIQSRRETPLTVRSLQEYHASLWQGDRKAAR
;
A
#
# COMPACT_ATOMS: atom_id res chain seq x y z
N VAL A 1 13.42 12.84 5.43
CA VAL A 1 14.39 12.84 6.55
C VAL A 1 14.12 11.63 7.42
N ARG A 2 15.15 10.85 7.75
CA ARG A 2 15.02 9.55 8.44
C ARG A 2 15.98 9.44 9.62
N PRO A 3 15.52 9.23 10.87
CA PRO A 3 16.41 8.97 11.99
C PRO A 3 16.94 7.53 11.94
N SER A 4 18.16 7.30 12.42
CA SER A 4 18.76 5.96 12.55
C SER A 4 18.12 5.13 13.67
N TYR A 5 18.18 3.80 13.55
CA TYR A 5 17.74 2.82 14.57
C TYR A 5 16.26 2.89 14.99
N VAL A 6 15.38 3.29 14.07
CA VAL A 6 13.93 3.25 14.28
C VAL A 6 13.26 2.16 13.47
N LEU A 7 12.16 1.61 14.01
CA LEU A 7 11.25 0.72 13.30
C LEU A 7 9.92 1.46 13.08
N GLY A 8 9.21 1.12 12.01
CA GLY A 8 7.88 1.68 11.74
C GLY A 8 7.88 3.12 11.20
N GLY A 9 9.04 3.62 10.74
CA GLY A 9 9.16 4.98 10.23
C GLY A 9 9.01 6.07 11.30
N ARG A 10 9.24 5.73 12.57
CA ARG A 10 9.06 6.66 13.70
C ARG A 10 9.82 7.97 13.46
N ALA A 11 9.09 9.08 13.56
CA ALA A 11 9.61 10.43 13.32
C ALA A 11 10.24 10.65 11.93
N MET A 12 9.89 9.85 10.91
CA MET A 12 10.23 10.15 9.52
C MET A 12 9.30 11.25 8.99
N GLU A 13 9.86 12.18 8.21
CA GLU A 13 9.07 13.25 7.58
C GLU A 13 9.55 13.52 6.15
N ILE A 14 8.59 13.75 5.24
CA ILE A 14 8.86 14.29 3.90
C ILE A 14 8.89 15.81 4.02
N VAL A 15 10.05 16.37 3.72
CA VAL A 15 10.34 17.79 3.89
C VAL A 15 10.37 18.46 2.52
N TYR A 16 9.53 19.48 2.31
CA TYR A 16 9.35 20.13 1.01
C TYR A 16 10.09 21.47 0.89
N SER A 17 10.50 22.06 2.01
CA SER A 17 11.16 23.36 2.04
C SER A 17 12.28 23.42 3.08
N ARG A 18 13.17 24.41 2.96
CA ARG A 18 14.21 24.68 3.97
C ARG A 18 13.60 25.01 5.33
N THR A 19 12.45 25.68 5.36
CA THR A 19 11.72 26.00 6.58
C THR A 19 11.22 24.74 7.28
N ASP A 20 10.66 23.80 6.52
CA ASP A 20 10.22 22.50 7.05
C ASP A 20 11.40 21.72 7.61
N LEU A 21 12.57 21.74 6.92
CA LEU A 21 13.78 21.08 7.40
C LEU A 21 14.26 21.67 8.72
N ALA A 22 14.32 23.00 8.82
CA ALA A 22 14.74 23.67 10.05
C ALA A 22 13.83 23.33 11.23
N ARG A 23 12.50 23.29 11.00
CA ARG A 23 11.52 22.87 12.01
C ARG A 23 11.76 21.42 12.45
N TYR A 24 11.93 20.51 11.50
CA TYR A 24 12.19 19.10 11.79
C TYR A 24 13.47 18.95 12.64
N MET A 25 14.56 19.60 12.21
CA MET A 25 15.85 19.51 12.92
C MET A 25 15.76 20.08 14.34
N ALA A 26 15.02 21.16 14.58
CA ALA A 26 14.83 21.71 15.92
C ALA A 26 14.14 20.71 16.87
N VAL A 27 13.10 20.02 16.39
CA VAL A 27 12.39 18.98 17.16
C VAL A 27 13.27 17.74 17.34
N ALA A 28 13.96 17.31 16.28
CA ALA A 28 14.84 16.15 16.33
C ALA A 28 15.97 16.37 17.34
N LEU A 29 16.66 17.52 17.30
CA LEU A 29 17.74 17.88 18.23
C LEU A 29 17.29 17.90 19.70
N GLN A 30 16.07 18.35 19.99
CA GLN A 30 15.51 18.29 21.35
C GLN A 30 15.27 16.86 21.83
N ALA A 31 14.98 15.93 20.93
CA ALA A 31 14.78 14.52 21.27
C ALA A 31 16.10 13.75 21.47
N VAL A 32 17.26 14.36 21.14
CA VAL A 32 18.59 13.71 21.18
C VAL A 32 19.36 14.01 22.48
N GLU A 33 18.84 14.85 23.39
CA GLU A 33 19.54 15.21 24.65
C GLU A 33 19.97 13.98 25.49
N ASP A 34 19.32 12.81 25.30
CA ASP A 34 19.60 11.56 26.03
C ASP A 34 20.28 10.44 25.19
N SER A 35 20.67 10.67 23.93
CA SER A 35 21.23 9.58 23.08
C SER A 35 22.60 9.91 22.50
N GLU A 36 23.59 9.06 22.79
CA GLU A 36 25.01 9.36 22.53
C GLU A 36 25.40 9.44 21.04
N ARG A 37 24.62 8.89 20.10
CA ARG A 37 24.81 9.08 18.64
C ARG A 37 23.50 8.84 17.87
N GLN A 38 22.88 9.90 17.37
CA GLN A 38 21.75 9.79 16.43
C GLN A 38 22.16 10.37 15.07
N THR A 39 22.17 9.54 14.03
CA THR A 39 22.42 9.97 12.65
C THR A 39 21.08 10.24 11.97
N ILE A 40 20.97 11.37 11.30
CA ILE A 40 19.79 11.73 10.51
C ILE A 40 20.16 11.61 9.03
N LEU A 41 19.48 10.72 8.32
CA LEU A 41 19.65 10.51 6.89
C LEU A 41 18.77 11.49 6.09
N LEU A 42 19.37 12.04 5.04
CA LEU A 42 18.72 12.89 4.05
C LEU A 42 18.72 12.16 2.72
N ASP A 43 17.55 11.64 2.35
CA ASP A 43 17.31 10.95 1.09
C ASP A 43 16.42 11.80 0.17
N GLU A 44 16.64 11.67 -1.14
CA GLU A 44 15.71 12.21 -2.14
C GLU A 44 14.39 11.43 -2.06
N PHE A 45 13.27 12.15 -1.98
CA PHE A 45 11.96 11.54 -2.01
C PHE A 45 11.57 11.15 -3.45
N LEU A 46 11.50 9.84 -3.70
CA LEU A 46 11.12 9.25 -5.00
C LEU A 46 9.61 9.33 -5.19
N ARG A 47 9.13 10.48 -5.67
CA ARG A 47 7.72 10.70 -6.04
C ARG A 47 7.27 9.73 -7.15
N ASP A 48 6.00 9.35 -7.09
CA ASP A 48 5.32 8.47 -8.05
C ASP A 48 6.03 7.12 -8.27
N ALA A 49 6.81 6.67 -7.27
CA ALA A 49 7.47 5.38 -7.30
C ALA A 49 6.58 4.30 -6.70
N ILE A 50 6.57 3.12 -7.32
CA ILE A 50 5.92 1.93 -6.78
C ILE A 50 6.84 1.33 -5.72
N GLU A 51 6.32 1.07 -4.52
CA GLU A 51 7.07 0.37 -3.48
C GLU A 51 6.88 -1.15 -3.60
N VAL A 52 7.94 -1.91 -3.34
CA VAL A 52 7.94 -3.38 -3.37
C VAL A 52 8.64 -3.91 -2.12
N ASP A 53 7.97 -4.82 -1.42
CA ASP A 53 8.55 -5.64 -0.36
C ASP A 53 8.92 -7.02 -0.93
N VAL A 54 10.12 -7.50 -0.59
CA VAL A 54 10.56 -8.85 -0.93
C VAL A 54 11.00 -9.57 0.32
N ASP A 55 10.30 -10.66 0.65
CA ASP A 55 10.71 -11.57 1.71
C ASP A 55 11.45 -12.76 1.11
N CYS A 56 12.58 -13.14 1.72
CA CYS A 56 13.36 -14.30 1.31
C CYS A 56 13.93 -15.09 2.49
N VAL A 57 14.32 -16.34 2.23
CA VAL A 57 15.08 -17.19 3.16
C VAL A 57 16.43 -17.50 2.53
N SER A 58 17.50 -17.44 3.32
CA SER A 58 18.84 -17.86 2.90
C SER A 58 19.47 -18.81 3.91
N ASP A 59 20.19 -19.84 3.43
CA ASP A 59 21.03 -20.72 4.26
C ASP A 59 22.52 -20.34 4.19
N GLY A 60 22.83 -19.11 3.77
CA GLY A 60 24.19 -18.61 3.56
C GLY A 60 24.84 -19.05 2.25
N LYS A 61 24.22 -19.97 1.50
CA LYS A 61 24.70 -20.41 0.17
C LYS A 61 23.65 -20.18 -0.92
N ALA A 62 22.42 -20.56 -0.64
CA ALA A 62 21.26 -20.37 -1.49
C ALA A 62 20.32 -19.32 -0.90
N VAL A 63 19.54 -18.70 -1.78
CA VAL A 63 18.53 -17.70 -1.43
C VAL A 63 17.26 -17.98 -2.20
N VAL A 64 16.17 -18.22 -1.49
CA VAL A 64 14.85 -18.42 -2.09
C VAL A 64 13.93 -17.25 -1.73
N ILE A 65 13.37 -16.62 -2.76
CA ILE A 65 12.35 -15.59 -2.60
C ILE A 65 11.07 -16.28 -2.11
N GLY A 66 10.59 -15.85 -0.95
CA GLY A 66 9.32 -16.27 -0.38
C GLY A 66 8.15 -15.52 -1.01
N GLY A 67 8.28 -14.21 -1.20
CA GLY A 67 7.25 -13.40 -1.86
C GLY A 67 7.78 -12.05 -2.31
N LEU A 68 7.37 -11.63 -3.51
CA LEU A 68 7.61 -10.31 -4.07
C LEU A 68 6.26 -9.59 -4.15
N MET A 69 6.07 -8.65 -3.23
CA MET A 69 4.80 -7.97 -2.97
C MET A 69 4.86 -6.54 -3.49
N GLN A 70 3.94 -6.17 -4.37
CA GLN A 70 3.82 -4.80 -4.88
C GLN A 70 2.83 -4.02 -4.02
N HIS A 71 3.21 -2.83 -3.57
CA HIS A 71 2.28 -1.95 -2.86
C HIS A 71 1.26 -1.33 -3.83
N ILE A 72 0.08 -1.01 -3.32
CA ILE A 72 -0.93 -0.25 -4.05
C ILE A 72 -0.66 1.25 -3.88
N GLU A 73 -0.34 1.69 -2.67
CA GLU A 73 0.12 3.04 -2.39
C GLU A 73 1.53 3.29 -2.94
N GLU A 74 1.82 4.55 -3.25
CA GLU A 74 3.13 5.00 -3.70
C GLU A 74 4.16 5.03 -2.56
N ALA A 75 5.44 4.92 -2.92
CA ALA A 75 6.54 5.07 -1.98
C ALA A 75 6.43 6.40 -1.24
N GLY A 76 6.50 6.34 0.09
CA GLY A 76 6.22 7.48 0.98
C GLY A 76 5.01 7.27 1.89
N VAL A 77 4.12 6.34 1.55
CA VAL A 77 3.26 5.68 2.54
C VAL A 77 4.03 4.50 3.12
N HIS A 78 4.11 4.43 4.44
CA HIS A 78 4.87 3.41 5.13
C HIS A 78 4.34 1.99 4.78
N SER A 79 5.25 1.05 4.47
CA SER A 79 4.93 -0.33 4.07
C SER A 79 3.97 -1.09 4.98
N GLY A 80 3.96 -0.74 6.27
CA GLY A 80 3.03 -1.30 7.25
C GLY A 80 1.58 -0.87 7.05
N ASP A 81 1.37 0.35 6.57
CA ASP A 81 0.07 0.94 6.30
C ASP A 81 -0.39 0.69 4.86
N SER A 82 0.54 0.48 3.93
CA SER A 82 0.23 0.15 2.54
C SER A 82 -0.52 -1.17 2.39
N SER A 83 -1.47 -1.16 1.47
CA SER A 83 -2.00 -2.36 0.84
C SER A 83 -0.93 -2.97 -0.07
N MET A 84 -0.89 -4.30 -0.13
CA MET A 84 0.10 -5.00 -0.96
C MET A 84 -0.49 -6.22 -1.66
N VAL A 85 0.07 -6.54 -2.83
CA VAL A 85 -0.42 -7.55 -3.76
C VAL A 85 0.67 -8.58 -4.03
N LEU A 86 0.31 -9.86 -3.92
CA LEU A 86 1.14 -11.00 -4.27
C LEU A 86 0.36 -11.92 -5.21
N PRO A 87 0.85 -12.20 -6.44
CA PRO A 87 2.06 -11.66 -7.05
C PRO A 87 1.92 -10.18 -7.45
N ALA A 88 3.05 -9.49 -7.64
CA ALA A 88 3.08 -8.17 -8.26
C ALA A 88 2.35 -8.18 -9.63
N HIS A 89 1.53 -7.16 -9.90
CA HIS A 89 0.58 -7.18 -11.03
C HIS A 89 0.86 -6.13 -12.09
N ALA A 90 1.63 -5.08 -11.79
CA ALA A 90 1.86 -3.93 -12.68
C ALA A 90 3.34 -3.70 -13.05
N LEU A 91 4.25 -4.58 -12.63
CA LEU A 91 5.68 -4.41 -12.86
C LEU A 91 6.17 -5.22 -14.07
N PRO A 92 6.98 -4.63 -14.96
CA PRO A 92 7.56 -5.33 -16.10
C PRO A 92 8.45 -6.52 -15.68
N PRO A 93 8.53 -7.61 -16.50
CA PRO A 93 9.35 -8.78 -16.19
C PRO A 93 10.83 -8.48 -15.90
N GLU A 94 11.43 -7.51 -16.60
CA GLU A 94 12.81 -7.08 -16.42
C GLU A 94 13.06 -6.38 -15.08
N VAL A 95 12.08 -5.59 -14.61
CA VAL A 95 12.12 -4.94 -13.30
C VAL A 95 12.02 -6.02 -12.21
N LEU A 96 11.10 -6.97 -12.37
CA LEU A 96 10.94 -8.10 -11.45
C LEU A 96 12.21 -8.97 -11.40
N ALA A 97 12.88 -9.21 -12.53
CA ALA A 97 14.14 -9.94 -12.58
C ALA A 97 15.25 -9.19 -11.83
N THR A 98 15.33 -7.87 -12.00
CA THR A 98 16.30 -7.00 -11.32
C THR A 98 16.11 -7.01 -9.81
N ILE A 99 14.86 -6.90 -9.33
CA ILE A 99 14.50 -6.97 -7.91
C ILE A 99 14.93 -8.31 -7.31
N ARG A 100 14.61 -9.42 -7.99
CA ARG A 100 14.99 -10.77 -7.55
C ARG A 100 16.50 -10.97 -7.52
N SER A 101 17.23 -10.50 -8.53
CA SER A 101 18.68 -10.59 -8.58
C SER A 101 19.32 -9.80 -7.43
N SER A 102 18.89 -8.55 -7.24
CA SER A 102 19.38 -7.66 -6.19
C SER A 102 19.11 -8.24 -4.80
N THR A 103 17.92 -8.81 -4.57
CA THR A 103 17.58 -9.45 -3.29
C THR A 103 18.52 -10.60 -2.97
N ARG A 104 18.84 -11.46 -3.96
CA ARG A 104 19.78 -12.57 -3.75
C ARG A 104 21.20 -12.08 -3.47
N ALA A 105 21.67 -11.09 -4.22
CA ALA A 105 22.98 -10.49 -4.02
C ALA A 105 23.12 -9.88 -2.62
N LEU A 106 22.13 -9.12 -2.17
CA LEU A 106 22.09 -8.52 -0.83
C LEU A 106 22.10 -9.57 0.27
N ALA A 107 21.32 -10.65 0.13
CA ALA A 107 21.29 -11.73 1.13
C ALA A 107 22.67 -12.37 1.32
N LEU A 108 23.36 -12.66 0.22
CA LEU A 108 24.68 -13.30 0.23
C LEU A 108 25.76 -12.35 0.73
N GLU A 109 25.78 -11.10 0.28
CA GLU A 109 26.76 -10.10 0.70
C GLU A 109 26.66 -9.80 2.20
N LEU A 110 25.44 -9.75 2.74
CA LEU A 110 25.20 -9.52 4.17
C LEU A 110 25.38 -10.78 5.03
N GLY A 111 25.68 -11.94 4.42
CA GLY A 111 25.87 -13.20 5.14
C GLY A 111 24.61 -13.70 5.85
N VAL A 112 23.44 -13.46 5.27
CA VAL A 112 22.15 -13.82 5.90
C VAL A 112 22.02 -15.34 6.03
N VAL A 113 21.67 -15.78 7.25
CA VAL A 113 21.22 -17.14 7.55
C VAL A 113 19.87 -17.04 8.26
N GLY A 114 18.80 -17.52 7.63
CA GLY A 114 17.42 -17.34 8.08
C GLY A 114 16.63 -16.42 7.16
N LEU A 115 15.86 -15.50 7.74
CA LEU A 115 14.93 -14.62 7.01
C LEU A 115 15.53 -13.25 6.75
N MET A 116 15.21 -12.68 5.60
CA MET A 116 15.50 -11.28 5.27
C MET A 116 14.32 -10.68 4.49
N ASN A 117 14.14 -9.38 4.68
CA ASN A 117 13.23 -8.54 3.90
C ASN A 117 14.02 -7.41 3.23
N VAL A 118 13.64 -7.07 2.00
CA VAL A 118 14.20 -5.93 1.26
C VAL A 118 13.05 -5.08 0.72
N GLN A 119 13.17 -3.77 0.89
CA GLN A 119 12.23 -2.79 0.34
C GLN A 119 12.87 -2.05 -0.84
N PHE A 120 12.13 -1.97 -1.94
CA PHE A 120 12.53 -1.28 -3.16
C PHE A 120 11.54 -0.19 -3.54
N ALA A 121 12.04 0.86 -4.19
CA ALA A 121 11.23 1.85 -4.91
C ALA A 121 11.50 1.73 -6.41
N ILE A 122 10.45 1.70 -7.22
CA ILE A 122 10.51 1.54 -8.68
C ILE A 122 9.99 2.81 -9.33
N ARG A 123 10.84 3.50 -10.10
CA ARG A 123 10.46 4.69 -10.88
C ARG A 123 10.80 4.47 -12.35
N GLY A 124 9.77 4.26 -13.17
CA GLY A 124 9.96 3.78 -14.55
C GLY A 124 10.56 2.37 -14.54
N SER A 125 11.74 2.21 -15.16
CA SER A 125 12.50 0.95 -15.14
C SER A 125 13.60 0.91 -14.07
N ALA A 126 13.84 2.02 -13.35
CA ALA A 126 14.89 2.10 -12.34
C ALA A 126 14.44 1.47 -11.02
N VAL A 127 15.29 0.62 -10.45
CA VAL A 127 15.08 -0.07 -9.17
C VAL A 127 16.02 0.52 -8.13
N TYR A 128 15.46 1.13 -7.09
CA TYR A 128 16.18 1.73 -5.97
C TYR A 128 15.99 0.87 -4.72
N VAL A 129 17.06 0.61 -3.98
CA VAL A 129 16.98 -0.06 -2.67
C VAL A 129 16.66 0.98 -1.60
N ILE A 130 15.58 0.78 -0.83
CA ILE A 130 15.20 1.66 0.29
C ILE A 130 15.93 1.21 1.56
N GLU A 131 15.77 -0.06 1.92
CA GLU A 131 16.40 -0.66 3.10
C GLU A 131 16.41 -2.19 3.01
N VAL A 132 17.29 -2.79 3.82
CA VAL A 132 17.37 -4.24 4.03
C VAL A 132 17.20 -4.54 5.52
N ASN A 133 16.30 -5.46 5.82
CA ASN A 133 16.00 -5.93 7.16
C ASN A 133 16.45 -7.40 7.26
N PRO A 134 17.65 -7.71 7.80
CA PRO A 134 18.17 -9.08 7.92
C PRO A 134 17.52 -9.84 9.09
N ARG A 135 16.18 -9.91 9.06
CA ARG A 135 15.31 -10.52 10.06
C ARG A 135 13.96 -10.84 9.43
N ALA A 136 13.10 -11.51 10.19
CA ALA A 136 11.69 -11.63 9.83
C ALA A 136 11.01 -10.24 9.74
N SER A 137 10.26 -10.03 8.67
CA SER A 137 9.34 -8.90 8.49
C SER A 137 7.94 -9.26 8.98
N ARG A 138 7.09 -8.24 9.08
CA ARG A 138 5.67 -8.42 9.41
C ARG A 138 4.88 -9.13 8.31
N THR A 139 5.41 -9.17 7.09
CA THR A 139 4.75 -9.76 5.90
C THR A 139 4.94 -11.27 5.78
N ILE A 140 5.87 -11.87 6.53
CA ILE A 140 6.12 -13.31 6.52
C ILE A 140 4.85 -14.16 6.72
N PRO A 141 3.95 -13.86 7.68
CA PRO A 141 2.69 -14.61 7.81
C PRO A 141 1.80 -14.48 6.58
N PHE A 142 1.62 -13.28 6.03
CA PHE A 142 0.84 -13.03 4.81
C PHE A 142 1.38 -13.84 3.63
N VAL A 143 2.69 -13.74 3.36
CA VAL A 143 3.37 -14.49 2.30
C VAL A 143 3.18 -15.99 2.51
N SER A 144 3.46 -16.49 3.72
CA SER A 144 3.34 -17.91 4.05
C SER A 144 1.93 -18.46 3.79
N LYS A 145 0.88 -17.66 4.07
CA LYS A 145 -0.51 -18.04 3.81
C LYS A 145 -0.87 -18.01 2.33
N ALA A 146 -0.32 -17.08 1.55
CA ALA A 146 -0.54 -17.02 0.12
C ALA A 146 0.13 -18.20 -0.62
N ILE A 147 1.39 -18.50 -0.30
CA ILE A 147 2.16 -19.54 -1.02
C ILE A 147 2.04 -20.94 -0.40
N GLY A 148 1.41 -21.06 0.77
CA GLY A 148 1.24 -22.35 1.46
C GLY A 148 2.55 -22.94 2.01
N VAL A 149 3.53 -22.09 2.30
CA VAL A 149 4.85 -22.49 2.84
C VAL A 149 5.10 -21.80 4.18
N PRO A 150 5.45 -22.52 5.25
CA PRO A 150 5.69 -21.92 6.56
C PRO A 150 7.10 -21.29 6.62
N LEU A 151 7.29 -20.12 6.00
CA LEU A 151 8.61 -19.48 5.87
C LEU A 151 9.29 -19.22 7.22
N ALA A 152 8.53 -18.85 8.26
CA ALA A 152 9.06 -18.68 9.61
C ALA A 152 9.68 -19.98 10.17
N GLN A 153 9.01 -21.12 9.97
CA GLN A 153 9.51 -22.42 10.41
C GLN A 153 10.74 -22.84 9.61
N ILE A 154 10.75 -22.59 8.30
CA ILE A 154 11.89 -22.89 7.43
C ILE A 154 13.09 -22.02 7.83
N GLY A 155 12.90 -20.71 7.99
CA GLY A 155 13.94 -19.79 8.46
C GLY A 155 14.53 -20.21 9.81
N ALA A 156 13.71 -20.65 10.76
CA ALA A 156 14.18 -21.17 12.05
C ALA A 156 15.01 -22.46 11.90
N LYS A 157 14.58 -23.40 11.07
CA LYS A 157 15.34 -24.62 10.78
C LYS A 157 16.67 -24.32 10.08
N VAL A 158 16.69 -23.32 9.21
CA VAL A 158 17.90 -22.84 8.54
C VAL A 158 18.89 -22.25 9.53
N MET A 159 18.43 -21.38 10.44
CA MET A 159 19.26 -20.87 11.54
C MET A 159 19.79 -21.98 12.47
N ALA A 160 19.08 -23.11 12.56
CA ALA A 160 19.52 -24.30 13.29
C ALA A 160 20.46 -25.23 12.49
N GLY A 161 20.85 -24.85 11.27
CA GLY A 161 21.86 -25.56 10.47
C GLY A 161 21.31 -26.44 9.34
N ARG A 162 19.99 -26.48 9.10
CA ARG A 162 19.42 -27.18 7.94
C ARG A 162 19.59 -26.35 6.67
N SER A 163 19.95 -26.98 5.56
CA SER A 163 19.96 -26.29 4.26
C SER A 163 18.55 -26.16 3.66
N LEU A 164 18.37 -25.22 2.74
CA LEU A 164 17.10 -25.05 2.02
C LEU A 164 16.74 -26.29 1.18
N ALA A 165 17.74 -26.96 0.60
CA ALA A 165 17.57 -28.21 -0.13
C ALA A 165 17.03 -29.34 0.77
N GLU A 166 17.59 -29.52 1.97
CA GLU A 166 17.08 -30.49 2.95
C GLU A 166 15.65 -30.19 3.43
N LEU A 167 15.20 -28.95 3.28
CA LEU A 167 13.85 -28.51 3.64
C LEU A 167 12.90 -28.48 2.44
N GLY A 168 13.37 -28.85 1.24
CA GLY A 168 12.57 -28.90 0.01
C GLY A 168 12.15 -27.53 -0.53
N LEU A 169 12.76 -26.43 -0.07
CA LEU A 169 12.51 -25.08 -0.55
C LEU A 169 13.64 -24.66 -1.49
N GLU A 170 13.60 -25.10 -2.74
CA GLU A 170 14.69 -24.85 -3.71
C GLU A 170 14.38 -23.71 -4.69
N ARG A 171 13.10 -23.37 -4.88
CA ARG A 171 12.64 -22.35 -5.84
C ARG A 171 11.54 -21.47 -5.26
N GLU A 172 11.43 -20.28 -5.80
CA GLU A 172 10.32 -19.36 -5.53
C GLU A 172 8.99 -19.99 -5.96
N ILE A 173 7.98 -19.87 -5.12
CA ILE A 173 6.61 -20.32 -5.41
C ILE A 173 5.77 -19.09 -5.72
N VAL A 174 5.36 -18.95 -6.98
CA VAL A 174 4.46 -17.89 -7.42
C VAL A 174 3.03 -18.44 -7.44
N PRO A 175 2.12 -17.95 -6.58
CA PRO A 175 0.76 -18.47 -6.55
C PRO A 175 0.00 -18.09 -7.83
N ARG A 176 -0.89 -18.98 -8.28
CA ARG A 176 -1.79 -18.70 -9.43
C ARG A 176 -2.91 -17.73 -9.05
N HIS A 177 -3.32 -17.76 -7.79
CA HIS A 177 -4.28 -16.82 -7.23
C HIS A 177 -3.57 -15.52 -6.83
N VAL A 178 -4.35 -14.45 -6.68
CA VAL A 178 -3.90 -13.17 -6.14
C VAL A 178 -4.30 -13.07 -4.68
N ALA A 179 -3.33 -12.72 -3.84
CA ALA A 179 -3.50 -12.36 -2.44
C ALA A 179 -3.26 -10.86 -2.26
N VAL A 180 -4.18 -10.18 -1.58
CA VAL A 180 -4.08 -8.76 -1.24
C VAL A 180 -4.12 -8.62 0.27
N LYS A 181 -3.10 -8.00 0.85
CA LYS A 181 -3.13 -7.53 2.25
C LYS A 181 -3.67 -6.12 2.28
N GLU A 182 -4.57 -5.83 3.21
CA GLU A 182 -5.05 -4.48 3.51
C GLU A 182 -4.86 -4.18 5.00
N SER A 183 -4.62 -2.91 5.33
CA SER A 183 -4.34 -2.43 6.68
C SER A 183 -5.61 -2.00 7.42
N VAL A 184 -5.67 -2.25 8.72
CA VAL A 184 -6.77 -1.82 9.62
C VAL A 184 -6.27 -0.75 10.57
N PHE A 185 -6.94 0.40 10.54
CA PHE A 185 -6.51 1.61 11.24
C PHE A 185 -7.36 1.89 12.50
N PRO A 186 -6.74 2.39 13.58
CA PRO A 186 -7.45 2.71 14.81
C PRO A 186 -8.02 4.13 14.83
N PHE A 187 -8.08 4.84 13.69
CA PHE A 187 -8.40 6.27 13.65
C PHE A 187 -9.74 6.63 14.32
N ALA A 188 -10.75 5.76 14.22
CA ALA A 188 -12.04 5.94 14.88
C ALA A 188 -11.94 6.02 16.41
N LYS A 189 -10.88 5.47 17.02
CA LYS A 189 -10.63 5.49 18.46
C LYS A 189 -9.97 6.79 18.93
N PHE A 190 -9.42 7.62 18.04
CA PHE A 190 -8.60 8.78 18.38
C PHE A 190 -9.10 10.06 17.69
N PRO A 191 -10.15 10.72 18.22
CA PRO A 191 -10.88 11.82 17.55
C PRO A 191 -10.10 13.13 17.33
N GLY A 192 -8.80 13.19 17.64
CA GLY A 192 -7.92 14.34 17.37
C GLY A 192 -6.79 14.05 16.37
N VAL A 193 -6.64 12.79 15.92
CA VAL A 193 -5.52 12.39 15.06
C VAL A 193 -5.91 12.51 13.59
N ASP A 194 -4.98 13.02 12.78
CA ASP A 194 -5.16 13.06 11.34
C ASP A 194 -5.14 11.65 10.73
N THR A 195 -6.03 11.37 9.78
CA THR A 195 -6.15 10.07 9.11
C THR A 195 -5.26 9.98 7.87
N LEU A 196 -4.38 10.95 7.66
CA LEU A 196 -3.46 10.96 6.54
C LEU A 196 -2.40 9.86 6.72
N LEU A 197 -2.19 9.08 5.66
CA LEU A 197 -1.10 8.13 5.57
C LEU A 197 0.19 8.85 5.22
N GLY A 198 1.31 8.36 5.74
CA GLY A 198 2.62 8.96 5.52
C GLY A 198 3.75 7.98 5.83
N PRO A 199 4.97 8.50 6.02
CA PRO A 199 6.15 7.65 6.18
C PRO A 199 6.24 6.94 7.54
N GLU A 200 5.32 7.22 8.47
CA GLU A 200 5.20 6.57 9.77
C GLU A 200 3.95 5.67 9.83
N MET A 201 4.13 4.45 10.34
CA MET A 201 3.07 3.45 10.47
C MET A 201 2.03 3.83 11.52
N ARG A 202 0.73 3.69 11.22
CA ARG A 202 -0.38 3.94 12.14
C ARG A 202 -1.38 2.79 12.25
N SER A 203 -1.33 1.82 11.34
CA SER A 203 -2.20 0.64 11.36
C SER A 203 -1.91 -0.26 12.57
N THR A 204 -2.95 -0.95 13.04
CA THR A 204 -2.88 -1.87 14.20
C THR A 204 -3.10 -3.33 13.83
N GLY A 205 -3.58 -3.59 12.61
CA GLY A 205 -3.87 -4.92 12.13
C GLY A 205 -3.94 -4.96 10.62
N GLU A 206 -4.20 -6.14 10.08
CA GLU A 206 -4.28 -6.39 8.65
C GLU A 206 -5.30 -7.49 8.35
N VAL A 207 -5.80 -7.49 7.12
CA VAL A 207 -6.71 -8.49 6.58
C VAL A 207 -6.19 -8.97 5.23
N MET A 208 -6.61 -10.17 4.81
CA MET A 208 -6.18 -10.80 3.56
C MET A 208 -7.37 -11.15 2.68
N GLY A 209 -7.38 -10.63 1.45
CA GLY A 209 -8.30 -11.02 0.39
C GLY A 209 -7.62 -11.94 -0.62
N ILE A 210 -8.21 -13.10 -0.93
CA ILE A 210 -7.68 -14.04 -1.93
C ILE A 210 -8.71 -14.28 -3.03
N ALA A 211 -8.32 -14.12 -4.30
CA ALA A 211 -9.16 -14.40 -5.45
C ALA A 211 -8.32 -14.79 -6.69
N GLU A 212 -8.97 -15.15 -7.79
CA GLU A 212 -8.27 -15.44 -9.07
C GLU A 212 -7.78 -14.17 -9.78
N SER A 213 -8.36 -13.02 -9.47
CA SER A 213 -8.01 -11.72 -10.07
C SER A 213 -7.71 -10.68 -9.01
N PHE A 214 -6.87 -9.71 -9.36
CA PHE A 214 -6.52 -8.60 -8.48
C PHE A 214 -7.75 -7.79 -8.03
N PRO A 215 -8.67 -7.36 -8.92
CA PRO A 215 -9.86 -6.61 -8.49
C PRO A 215 -10.73 -7.36 -7.48
N ALA A 216 -10.91 -8.68 -7.66
CA ALA A 216 -11.69 -9.49 -6.73
C ALA A 216 -10.97 -9.72 -5.38
N ALA A 217 -9.64 -9.86 -5.40
CA ALA A 217 -8.85 -9.99 -4.17
C ALA A 217 -8.84 -8.68 -3.37
N PHE A 218 -8.67 -7.53 -4.04
CA PHE A 218 -8.80 -6.20 -3.47
C PHE A 218 -10.23 -5.92 -2.99
N LEU A 219 -11.24 -6.44 -3.70
CA LEU A 219 -12.62 -6.35 -3.25
C LEU A 219 -12.78 -7.01 -1.87
N LYS A 220 -12.31 -8.25 -1.74
CA LYS A 220 -12.38 -9.03 -0.49
C LYS A 220 -11.59 -8.41 0.66
N SER A 221 -10.36 -7.95 0.41
CA SER A 221 -9.52 -7.37 1.47
C SER A 221 -10.23 -6.15 2.10
N GLN A 222 -10.78 -5.30 1.27
CA GLN A 222 -11.45 -4.09 1.73
C GLN A 222 -12.81 -4.35 2.39
N LEU A 223 -13.58 -5.33 1.92
CA LEU A 223 -14.79 -5.77 2.66
C LEU A 223 -14.42 -6.29 4.06
N ALA A 224 -13.28 -6.97 4.20
CA ALA A 224 -12.80 -7.47 5.48
C ALA A 224 -12.34 -6.34 6.45
N THR A 225 -12.06 -5.13 5.95
CA THR A 225 -11.79 -3.96 6.81
C THR A 225 -13.04 -3.27 7.35
N ASN A 226 -14.23 -3.79 7.05
CA ASN A 226 -15.52 -3.11 7.27
C ASN A 226 -15.67 -1.79 6.50
N SER A 227 -14.87 -1.56 5.46
CA SER A 227 -15.13 -0.46 4.53
C SER A 227 -16.38 -0.80 3.73
N SER A 228 -17.36 0.10 3.74
CA SER A 228 -18.48 0.02 2.81
C SER A 228 -17.94 0.11 1.38
N ARG A 229 -18.59 -0.54 0.41
CA ARG A 229 -18.33 -0.29 -1.01
C ARG A 229 -19.66 0.12 -1.64
N PRO A 230 -19.81 1.39 -2.02
CA PRO A 230 -21.05 1.84 -2.60
C PRO A 230 -21.22 1.17 -3.96
N ASP A 231 -22.44 0.73 -4.25
CA ASP A 231 -22.82 0.25 -5.58
C ASP A 231 -23.43 1.38 -6.42
N THR A 232 -23.89 2.45 -5.78
CA THR A 232 -24.46 3.66 -6.40
C THR A 232 -24.17 4.88 -5.51
N GLY A 233 -24.44 6.09 -6.01
CA GLY A 233 -24.35 7.33 -5.24
C GLY A 233 -23.43 8.37 -5.88
N ARG A 234 -23.02 9.37 -5.08
CA ARG A 234 -22.12 10.43 -5.55
C ARG A 234 -20.68 10.17 -5.10
N VAL A 235 -19.73 10.34 -6.00
CA VAL A 235 -18.30 10.22 -5.71
C VAL A 235 -17.67 11.61 -5.73
N PHE A 236 -17.06 12.00 -4.61
CA PHE A 236 -16.27 13.24 -4.57
C PHE A 236 -14.86 12.99 -5.09
N VAL A 237 -14.39 13.82 -6.03
CA VAL A 237 -13.06 13.74 -6.63
C VAL A 237 -12.36 15.10 -6.53
N SER A 238 -11.23 15.13 -5.81
CA SER A 238 -10.36 16.31 -5.72
C SER A 238 -8.91 15.87 -5.65
N VAL A 239 -8.17 16.04 -6.74
CA VAL A 239 -6.82 15.47 -6.89
C VAL A 239 -5.78 16.54 -7.17
N ARG A 240 -4.51 16.23 -6.88
CA ARG A 240 -3.33 17.03 -7.29
C ARG A 240 -3.23 17.10 -8.82
N ASP A 241 -2.46 18.06 -9.32
CA ASP A 241 -2.40 18.35 -10.76
C ASP A 241 -1.88 17.17 -11.59
N GLU A 242 -0.92 16.44 -11.05
CA GLU A 242 -0.27 15.28 -11.66
C GLU A 242 -1.23 14.10 -11.83
N ASP A 243 -2.21 13.96 -10.93
CA ASP A 243 -3.17 12.85 -10.92
C ASP A 243 -4.41 13.13 -11.80
N LYS A 244 -4.58 14.35 -12.30
CA LYS A 244 -5.76 14.76 -13.07
C LYS A 244 -6.03 13.90 -14.32
N PRO A 245 -5.01 13.45 -15.10
CA PRO A 245 -5.24 12.56 -16.23
C PRO A 245 -5.85 11.23 -15.79
N ALA A 246 -5.26 10.55 -14.80
CA ALA A 246 -5.77 9.29 -14.28
C ALA A 246 -7.14 9.46 -13.60
N ALA A 247 -7.37 10.58 -12.90
CA ALA A 247 -8.67 10.90 -12.31
C ALA A 247 -9.78 11.04 -13.36
N ALA A 248 -9.46 11.48 -14.57
CA ALA A 248 -10.43 11.54 -15.67
C ALA A 248 -10.86 10.15 -16.13
N GLU A 249 -9.93 9.21 -16.27
CA GLU A 249 -10.22 7.81 -16.61
C GLU A 249 -11.05 7.11 -15.53
N ILE A 250 -10.70 7.34 -14.26
CA ILE A 250 -11.43 6.85 -13.09
C ILE A 250 -12.86 7.41 -13.09
N ALA A 251 -13.03 8.72 -13.32
CA ALA A 251 -14.34 9.37 -13.34
C ALA A 251 -15.22 8.89 -14.50
N LEU A 252 -14.65 8.65 -15.69
CA LEU A 252 -15.36 8.04 -16.82
C LEU A 252 -15.86 6.64 -16.47
N SER A 253 -15.01 5.83 -15.85
CA SER A 253 -15.34 4.48 -15.41
C SER A 253 -16.43 4.47 -14.34
N LEU A 254 -16.39 5.42 -13.39
CA LEU A 254 -17.44 5.59 -12.39
C LEU A 254 -18.76 6.06 -13.02
N GLN A 255 -18.71 6.97 -13.99
CA GLN A 255 -19.91 7.43 -14.69
C GLN A 255 -20.56 6.31 -15.51
N SER A 256 -19.79 5.44 -16.17
CA SER A 256 -20.33 4.28 -16.88
C SER A 256 -20.96 3.25 -15.93
N LEU A 257 -20.51 3.20 -14.68
CA LEU A 257 -21.13 2.44 -13.60
C LEU A 257 -22.36 3.12 -12.99
N GLY A 258 -22.72 4.33 -13.41
CA GLY A 258 -23.91 5.05 -12.95
C GLY A 258 -23.69 5.87 -11.68
N PHE A 259 -22.44 6.16 -11.29
CA PHE A 259 -22.16 7.12 -10.23
C PHE A 259 -22.26 8.55 -10.74
N THR A 260 -22.69 9.46 -9.86
CA THR A 260 -22.59 10.90 -10.12
C THR A 260 -21.26 11.42 -9.58
N ILE A 261 -20.54 12.21 -10.37
CA ILE A 261 -19.25 12.76 -9.95
C ILE A 261 -19.47 14.15 -9.35
N VAL A 262 -18.87 14.41 -8.19
CA VAL A 262 -18.81 15.73 -7.55
C VAL A 262 -17.34 16.12 -7.50
N ALA A 263 -16.96 17.31 -7.96
CA ALA A 263 -15.55 17.69 -8.03
C ALA A 263 -15.29 19.15 -7.68
N THR A 264 -14.11 19.41 -7.12
CA THR A 264 -13.62 20.78 -6.90
C THR A 264 -13.28 21.45 -8.23
N SER A 265 -13.32 22.79 -8.26
CA SER A 265 -13.19 23.58 -9.49
C SER A 265 -12.03 23.19 -10.41
N GLY A 266 -10.84 22.93 -9.85
CA GLY A 266 -9.64 22.56 -10.61
C GLY A 266 -9.74 21.18 -11.25
N THR A 267 -10.26 20.19 -10.51
CA THR A 267 -10.51 18.83 -11.00
C THR A 267 -11.66 18.81 -12.01
N ALA A 268 -12.76 19.50 -11.70
CA ALA A 268 -13.95 19.56 -12.56
C ALA A 268 -13.64 20.03 -13.98
N ARG A 269 -12.77 21.03 -14.15
CA ARG A 269 -12.37 21.52 -15.49
C ARG A 269 -11.69 20.45 -16.35
N VAL A 270 -10.92 19.55 -15.75
CA VAL A 270 -10.25 18.47 -16.50
C VAL A 270 -11.23 17.35 -16.81
N LEU A 271 -12.08 17.01 -15.84
CA LEU A 271 -13.14 16.02 -16.03
C LEU A 271 -14.10 16.41 -17.17
N GLU A 272 -14.52 17.69 -17.22
CA GLU A 272 -15.36 18.23 -18.29
C GLU A 272 -14.73 18.10 -19.68
N ARG A 273 -13.42 18.35 -19.79
CA ARG A 273 -12.68 18.17 -21.05
C ARG A 273 -12.61 16.71 -21.49
N ALA A 274 -12.62 15.78 -20.54
CA ALA A 274 -12.65 14.35 -20.80
C ALA A 274 -14.08 13.80 -21.07
N GLY A 275 -15.11 14.66 -21.06
CA GLY A 275 -16.49 14.27 -21.34
C GLY A 275 -17.31 13.86 -20.11
N VAL A 276 -16.75 13.99 -18.89
CA VAL A 276 -17.48 13.79 -17.64
C VAL A 276 -18.24 15.06 -17.28
N LYS A 277 -19.47 14.95 -16.75
CA LYS A 277 -20.26 16.09 -16.27
C LYS A 277 -20.31 16.13 -14.74
N PRO A 278 -19.28 16.66 -14.06
CA PRO A 278 -19.26 16.68 -12.60
C PRO A 278 -20.14 17.80 -12.04
N GLU A 279 -20.79 17.55 -10.91
CA GLU A 279 -21.33 18.59 -10.05
C GLU A 279 -20.17 19.33 -9.37
N ARG A 280 -20.12 20.65 -9.49
CA ARG A 280 -19.06 21.46 -8.87
C ARG A 280 -19.37 21.69 -7.40
N VAL A 281 -18.36 21.57 -6.54
CA VAL A 281 -18.47 21.90 -5.11
C VAL A 281 -17.28 22.72 -4.65
N HIS A 282 -17.53 23.60 -3.67
CA HIS A 282 -16.49 24.39 -3.04
C HIS A 282 -15.63 23.55 -2.11
N LYS A 283 -14.34 23.89 -2.03
CA LYS A 283 -13.51 23.49 -0.90
C LYS A 283 -13.96 24.25 0.35
N VAL A 284 -13.57 23.75 1.53
CA VAL A 284 -13.99 24.32 2.83
C VAL A 284 -13.66 25.81 2.95
N TYR A 285 -12.52 26.25 2.42
CA TYR A 285 -12.12 27.66 2.44
C TYR A 285 -12.76 28.51 1.33
N GLU A 286 -13.43 27.92 0.33
CA GLU A 286 -13.95 28.63 -0.84
C GLU A 286 -15.39 29.13 -0.67
N GLY A 287 -16.14 28.62 0.32
CA GLY A 287 -17.52 29.04 0.59
C GLY A 287 -18.47 27.86 0.84
N ARG A 288 -19.77 28.14 0.93
CA ARG A 288 -20.84 27.14 1.15
C ARG A 288 -21.79 27.05 -0.06
N PRO A 289 -22.38 25.86 -0.34
CA PRO A 289 -22.11 24.58 0.31
C PRO A 289 -20.75 24.00 -0.10
N HIS A 290 -20.02 23.42 0.85
CA HIS A 290 -18.73 22.75 0.60
C HIS A 290 -18.82 21.24 0.80
N VAL A 291 -17.80 20.49 0.35
CA VAL A 291 -17.77 19.01 0.41
C VAL A 291 -18.07 18.42 1.79
N VAL A 292 -17.63 19.09 2.88
CA VAL A 292 -17.89 18.61 4.25
C VAL A 292 -19.38 18.70 4.63
N ASP A 293 -20.13 19.64 4.06
CA ASP A 293 -21.58 19.75 4.29
C ASP A 293 -22.26 18.57 3.61
N ARG A 294 -21.95 18.34 2.33
CA ARG A 294 -22.48 17.20 1.55
C ARG A 294 -22.15 15.83 2.15
N LEU A 295 -20.97 15.68 2.76
CA LEU A 295 -20.62 14.45 3.49
C LEU A 295 -21.50 14.25 4.73
N ARG A 296 -21.76 15.32 5.48
CA ARG A 296 -22.63 15.27 6.67
C ARG A 296 -24.09 15.00 6.32
N ASP A 297 -24.52 15.50 5.16
CA ASP A 297 -25.86 15.26 4.63
C ASP A 297 -26.02 13.86 4.01
N GLY A 298 -24.95 13.05 4.00
CA GLY A 298 -24.96 11.69 3.47
C GLY A 298 -25.04 11.62 1.93
N GLU A 299 -24.72 12.71 1.24
CA GLU A 299 -24.82 12.76 -0.23
C GLU A 299 -23.65 12.06 -0.94
N ILE A 300 -22.50 11.94 -0.27
CA ILE A 300 -21.25 11.41 -0.82
C ILE A 300 -21.04 9.97 -0.35
N ALA A 301 -20.95 9.06 -1.31
CA ALA A 301 -20.80 7.63 -1.09
C ALA A 301 -19.35 7.14 -1.14
N MET A 302 -18.45 7.90 -1.78
CA MET A 302 -17.02 7.61 -1.88
C MET A 302 -16.24 8.91 -2.09
N VAL A 303 -15.01 8.97 -1.57
CA VAL A 303 -14.16 10.15 -1.67
C VAL A 303 -12.78 9.74 -2.22
N VAL A 304 -12.36 10.41 -3.29
CA VAL A 304 -11.02 10.33 -3.86
C VAL A 304 -10.36 11.68 -3.67
N ASN A 305 -9.36 11.74 -2.78
CA ASN A 305 -8.64 12.98 -2.51
C ASN A 305 -7.14 12.77 -2.40
N THR A 306 -6.41 13.21 -3.43
CA THR A 306 -4.95 13.25 -3.41
C THR A 306 -4.48 14.67 -3.15
N THR A 307 -3.45 14.83 -2.32
CA THR A 307 -2.94 16.15 -1.89
C THR A 307 -1.43 16.19 -1.97
N SER A 308 -0.86 17.36 -2.29
CA SER A 308 0.57 17.60 -2.30
C SER A 308 0.92 18.89 -1.56
N GLY A 309 1.99 18.84 -0.77
CA GLY A 309 2.49 19.98 0.00
C GLY A 309 1.77 20.22 1.33
N ALA A 310 2.49 20.84 2.27
CA ALA A 310 2.06 21.00 3.66
C ALA A 310 0.76 21.81 3.82
N GLN A 311 0.55 22.83 2.98
CA GLN A 311 -0.66 23.67 3.05
C GLN A 311 -1.91 22.88 2.61
N ALA A 312 -1.85 22.20 1.47
CA ALA A 312 -2.97 21.40 0.98
C ALA A 312 -3.35 20.27 1.95
N ILE A 313 -2.34 19.66 2.60
CA ILE A 313 -2.55 18.65 3.65
C ILE A 313 -3.33 19.24 4.84
N ARG A 314 -2.97 20.43 5.32
CA ARG A 314 -3.70 21.10 6.41
C ARG A 314 -5.12 21.44 6.01
N ASP A 315 -5.32 22.01 4.82
CA ASP A 315 -6.63 22.46 4.35
C ASP A 315 -7.62 21.30 4.14
N SER A 316 -7.11 20.10 3.86
CA SER A 316 -7.89 18.88 3.67
C SER A 316 -8.13 18.07 4.95
N TYR A 317 -7.61 18.49 6.11
CA TYR A 317 -7.81 17.82 7.39
C TYR A 317 -9.29 17.64 7.75
N SER A 318 -10.08 18.70 7.56
CA SER A 318 -11.52 18.70 7.86
C SER A 318 -12.29 17.71 6.99
N LEU A 319 -11.92 17.59 5.70
CA LEU A 319 -12.46 16.61 4.76
C LEU A 319 -12.15 15.19 5.23
N ARG A 320 -10.88 14.88 5.48
CA ARG A 320 -10.43 13.56 5.95
C ARG A 320 -11.21 13.08 7.17
N ARG A 321 -11.32 13.96 8.16
CA ARG A 321 -12.06 13.68 9.40
C ARG A 321 -13.55 13.48 9.15
N ALA A 322 -14.18 14.34 8.35
CA ALA A 322 -15.61 14.20 8.05
C ALA A 322 -15.91 12.88 7.34
N THR A 323 -15.07 12.48 6.38
CA THR A 323 -15.20 11.22 5.65
C THR A 323 -15.06 10.01 6.57
N LEU A 324 -14.06 10.00 7.47
CA LEU A 324 -13.89 8.93 8.45
C LEU A 324 -15.11 8.80 9.37
N MET A 325 -15.58 9.92 9.92
CA MET A 325 -16.73 9.92 10.84
C MET A 325 -18.04 9.48 10.16
N ALA A 326 -18.17 9.73 8.86
CA ALA A 326 -19.30 9.28 8.05
C ALA A 326 -19.20 7.80 7.63
N GLY A 327 -18.08 7.11 7.89
CA GLY A 327 -17.87 5.73 7.43
C GLY A 327 -17.80 5.59 5.90
N VAL A 328 -17.44 6.69 5.22
CA VAL A 328 -17.35 6.75 3.76
C VAL A 328 -15.96 6.30 3.32
N PRO A 329 -15.83 5.46 2.28
CA PRO A 329 -14.53 5.03 1.76
C PRO A 329 -13.72 6.23 1.26
N TYR A 330 -12.47 6.31 1.71
CA TYR A 330 -11.57 7.42 1.48
C TYR A 330 -10.27 6.95 0.83
N PHE A 331 -10.02 7.36 -0.41
CA PHE A 331 -8.82 7.00 -1.15
C PHE A 331 -7.90 8.22 -1.28
N THR A 332 -6.70 8.11 -0.68
CA THR A 332 -5.69 9.18 -0.63
C THR A 332 -4.66 9.13 -1.75
N THR A 333 -4.64 8.05 -2.53
CA THR A 333 -3.76 7.85 -3.67
C THR A 333 -4.58 7.51 -4.91
N ILE A 334 -4.05 7.88 -6.09
CA ILE A 334 -4.75 7.62 -7.36
C ILE A 334 -4.77 6.13 -7.70
N ALA A 335 -3.71 5.40 -7.34
CA ALA A 335 -3.60 3.96 -7.52
C ALA A 335 -4.64 3.18 -6.70
N ALA A 336 -4.85 3.55 -5.43
CA ALA A 336 -5.88 2.95 -4.60
C ALA A 336 -7.29 3.26 -5.12
N ALA A 337 -7.53 4.48 -5.63
CA ALA A 337 -8.79 4.83 -6.27
C ALA A 337 -9.05 3.98 -7.53
N ALA A 338 -8.04 3.77 -8.39
CA ALA A 338 -8.15 2.90 -9.55
C ALA A 338 -8.47 1.45 -9.16
N ALA A 339 -7.77 0.91 -8.15
CA ALA A 339 -8.04 -0.43 -7.61
C ALA A 339 -9.47 -0.55 -7.05
N ALA A 340 -9.98 0.49 -6.40
CA ALA A 340 -11.34 0.53 -5.89
C ALA A 340 -12.39 0.51 -7.00
N VAL A 341 -12.20 1.28 -8.07
CA VAL A 341 -13.12 1.26 -9.22
C VAL A 341 -13.11 -0.10 -9.90
N ALA A 342 -11.92 -0.69 -10.12
CA ALA A 342 -11.81 -2.03 -10.69
C ALA A 342 -12.53 -3.08 -9.81
N ALA A 343 -12.42 -2.97 -8.49
CA ALA A 343 -13.14 -3.84 -7.56
C ALA A 343 -14.67 -3.67 -7.64
N ILE A 344 -15.18 -2.44 -7.80
CA ILE A 344 -16.62 -2.19 -8.00
C ILE A 344 -17.10 -2.80 -9.33
N GLN A 345 -16.33 -2.65 -10.41
CA GLN A 345 -16.62 -3.30 -11.70
C GLN A 345 -16.69 -4.82 -11.55
N SER A 346 -15.64 -5.42 -10.96
CA SER A 346 -15.54 -6.86 -10.77
C SER A 346 -16.69 -7.44 -9.94
N ARG A 347 -17.16 -6.71 -8.92
CA ARG A 347 -18.31 -7.12 -8.09
C ARG A 347 -19.59 -7.29 -8.91
N ARG A 348 -19.81 -6.44 -9.92
CA ARG A 348 -21.02 -6.46 -10.76
C ARG A 348 -20.98 -7.57 -11.80
N GLU A 349 -19.79 -7.93 -12.27
CA GLU A 349 -19.58 -8.94 -13.32
C GLU A 349 -19.49 -10.35 -12.75
N THR A 350 -18.83 -10.53 -11.60
CA THR A 350 -18.53 -11.84 -11.04
C THR A 350 -18.95 -11.93 -9.57
N PRO A 351 -19.77 -12.91 -9.18
CA PRO A 351 -20.11 -13.12 -7.77
C PRO A 351 -18.87 -13.51 -6.96
N LEU A 352 -18.78 -13.01 -5.73
CA LEU A 352 -17.71 -13.37 -4.81
C LEU A 352 -17.87 -14.83 -4.38
N THR A 353 -16.81 -15.62 -4.59
CA THR A 353 -16.73 -17.01 -4.13
C THR A 353 -15.85 -17.12 -2.89
N VAL A 354 -16.09 -18.13 -2.06
CA VAL A 354 -15.26 -18.45 -0.89
C VAL A 354 -14.52 -19.77 -1.12
N ARG A 355 -13.27 -19.82 -0.65
CA ARG A 355 -12.43 -21.02 -0.66
C ARG A 355 -11.60 -21.03 0.62
N SER A 356 -11.41 -22.22 1.17
CA SER A 356 -10.53 -22.49 2.30
C SER A 356 -9.06 -22.35 1.87
N LEU A 357 -8.18 -22.07 2.84
CA LEU A 357 -6.73 -22.07 2.59
C LEU A 357 -6.23 -23.43 2.09
N GLN A 358 -6.83 -24.51 2.57
CA GLN A 358 -6.50 -25.88 2.17
C GLN A 358 -6.77 -26.11 0.69
N GLU A 359 -7.89 -25.59 0.16
CA GLU A 359 -8.19 -25.66 -1.28
C GLU A 359 -7.19 -24.82 -2.10
N TYR A 360 -6.85 -23.62 -1.65
CA TYR A 360 -5.83 -22.79 -2.29
C TYR A 360 -4.48 -23.50 -2.32
N HIS A 361 -4.03 -24.04 -1.19
CA HIS A 361 -2.75 -24.74 -1.09
C HIS A 361 -2.74 -26.03 -1.91
N ALA A 362 -3.84 -26.79 -1.93
CA ALA A 362 -3.95 -27.97 -2.76
C ALA A 362 -3.74 -27.64 -4.26
N SER A 363 -4.22 -26.48 -4.72
CA SER A 363 -4.05 -26.05 -6.12
C SER A 363 -2.61 -25.66 -6.50
N LEU A 364 -1.78 -25.28 -5.51
CA LEU A 364 -0.36 -24.93 -5.73
C LEU A 364 0.51 -26.15 -5.98
N TRP A 365 0.14 -27.30 -5.39
CA TRP A 365 0.96 -28.53 -5.39
C TRP A 365 0.44 -29.65 -6.29
N GLN A 366 -0.53 -29.35 -7.17
CA GLN A 366 -0.92 -30.27 -8.24
C GLN A 366 0.23 -30.44 -9.25
N GLY A 367 1.21 -31.27 -8.88
CA GLY A 367 2.43 -31.56 -9.63
C GLY A 367 3.59 -32.06 -8.76
N ASP A 368 3.71 -31.63 -7.50
CA ASP A 368 4.87 -31.91 -6.63
C ASP A 368 4.44 -32.07 -5.15
N ARG A 369 3.87 -33.22 -4.80
CA ARG A 369 3.40 -33.51 -3.42
C ARG A 369 4.52 -33.76 -2.39
N LYS A 370 5.80 -33.76 -2.79
CA LYS A 370 6.92 -34.10 -1.89
C LYS A 370 7.36 -32.95 -0.97
N ALA A 371 7.05 -31.69 -1.29
CA ALA A 371 7.53 -30.53 -0.52
C ALA A 371 6.60 -30.07 0.63
N ALA A 372 5.39 -30.63 0.74
CA ALA A 372 4.36 -30.17 1.69
C ALA A 372 4.30 -30.96 3.02
N ARG A 373 5.29 -31.82 3.32
CA ARG A 373 5.33 -32.62 4.55
C ARG A 373 6.56 -32.30 5.41
#